data_AF-A0A1M5HFV7-F1
#
_entry.id   AF-A0A1M5HFV7-F1
#
_cell.length_a   1.000
_cell.length_b   1.000
_cell.length_c   1.000
_cell.angle_alpha   90.00
_cell.angle_beta   90.00
_cell.angle_gamma   90.00
#
_symmetry.space_group_name_H-M   'P 1'
#
loop_
_entity.id
_entity.type
_entity.pdbx_description
1 polymer ?
#
loop_
_entity_poly.entity_id
_entity_poly.type
_entity_poly.pdbx_seq_one_letter_code
_entity_poly.pdbx_strand_id
1 'polypeptide(L)'
;MSITLQSTVGGFSAEFMRRLPALEQAMIAHGLEPSQFVISKDRASAAVPLIGPFFYDYTVFVGDDKFTVTEPNDSVFLEYFFRRCIEQDDLAPDELSPDDLRQRRPGLISRIFRWMAQPI
;
A
#
# COMPACT_ATOMS: atom_id res chain seq x y z
N MET A 1 -5.79 -5.73 14.72
CA MET A 1 -4.50 -5.01 14.54
C MET A 1 -4.69 -4.03 13.41
N SER A 2 -4.11 -2.83 13.50
CA SER A 2 -4.39 -1.73 12.56
C SER A 2 -3.11 -1.23 11.88
N ILE A 3 -3.26 -0.69 10.68
CA ILE A 3 -2.20 0.01 9.93
C ILE A 3 -1.74 1.21 10.76
N THR A 4 -0.43 1.43 10.82
CA THR A 4 0.12 2.61 11.48
C THR A 4 0.10 3.78 10.51
N LEU A 5 -0.50 4.90 10.92
CA LEU A 5 -0.54 6.12 10.14
C LEU A 5 0.43 7.15 10.70
N GLN A 6 1.28 7.68 9.83
CA GLN A 6 2.22 8.76 10.13
C GLN A 6 2.00 9.90 9.15
N SER A 7 2.09 11.14 9.62
CA SER A 7 2.05 12.29 8.72
C SER A 7 2.87 13.43 9.29
N THR A 8 3.66 14.05 8.41
CA THR A 8 4.49 15.22 8.72
C THR A 8 3.80 16.53 8.32
N VAL A 9 2.75 16.47 7.49
CA VAL A 9 2.14 17.65 6.85
C VAL A 9 0.63 17.81 7.11
N GLY A 10 0.15 17.22 8.21
CA GLY A 10 -1.25 17.26 8.66
C GLY A 10 -1.94 15.91 8.57
N GLY A 11 -3.03 15.70 9.31
CA GLY A 11 -3.71 14.40 9.37
C GLY A 11 -4.22 13.88 8.02
N PHE A 12 -4.53 12.58 7.97
CA PHE A 12 -5.24 11.97 6.84
C PHE A 12 -6.68 12.51 6.79
N SER A 13 -7.22 12.61 5.58
CA SER A 13 -8.61 13.05 5.36
C SER A 13 -9.62 12.17 6.11
N ALA A 14 -10.74 12.75 6.54
CA ALA A 14 -11.80 12.01 7.22
C ALA A 14 -12.43 10.89 6.36
N GLU A 15 -12.36 11.01 5.03
CA GLU A 15 -12.76 9.93 4.13
C GLU A 15 -11.77 8.76 4.18
N PHE A 16 -10.47 9.06 4.15
CA PHE A 16 -9.42 8.05 4.28
C PHE A 16 -9.60 7.24 5.57
N MET A 17 -9.77 7.94 6.70
CA MET A 17 -9.99 7.32 8.00
C MET A 17 -11.26 6.45 8.05
N ARG A 18 -12.31 6.80 7.29
CA ARG A 18 -13.55 6.01 7.21
C ARG A 18 -13.41 4.75 6.36
N ARG A 19 -12.57 4.78 5.33
CA ARG A 19 -12.34 3.64 4.41
C ARG A 19 -11.20 2.73 4.86
N LEU A 20 -10.30 3.22 5.70
CA LEU A 20 -9.17 2.44 6.25
C LEU A 20 -9.60 1.09 6.88
N PRO A 21 -10.68 1.01 7.69
CA PRO A 21 -11.09 -0.28 8.25
C PRO A 21 -11.51 -1.31 7.19
N ALA A 22 -12.10 -0.86 6.08
CA ALA A 22 -12.47 -1.74 4.99
C ALA A 22 -11.25 -2.29 4.24
N LEU A 23 -10.23 -1.45 4.04
CA LEU A 23 -8.93 -1.87 3.51
C LEU A 23 -8.25 -2.87 4.45
N GLU A 24 -8.21 -2.59 5.75
CA GLU A 24 -7.61 -3.50 6.74
C GLU A 24 -8.30 -4.87 6.75
N GLN A 25 -9.64 -4.88 6.66
CA GLN A 25 -10.40 -6.11 6.54
C GLN A 25 -10.09 -6.86 5.25
N ALA A 26 -10.00 -6.16 4.12
CA ALA A 26 -9.61 -6.78 2.86
C ALA A 26 -8.20 -7.37 2.95
N MET A 27 -7.23 -6.63 3.49
CA MET A 27 -5.88 -7.11 3.74
C MET A 27 -5.87 -8.39 4.57
N ILE A 28 -6.62 -8.41 5.68
CA ILE A 28 -6.77 -9.61 6.53
C ILE A 28 -7.41 -10.77 5.76
N ALA A 29 -8.44 -10.51 4.96
CA ALA A 29 -9.11 -11.52 4.14
C ALA A 29 -8.15 -12.14 3.10
N HIS A 30 -7.24 -11.32 2.56
CA HIS A 30 -6.18 -11.74 1.65
C HIS A 30 -4.92 -12.25 2.37
N GLY A 31 -4.94 -12.43 3.70
CA GLY A 31 -3.83 -13.00 4.47
C GLY A 31 -2.65 -12.05 4.71
N LEU A 32 -2.84 -10.74 4.48
CA LEU A 32 -1.91 -9.68 4.87
C LEU A 32 -2.15 -9.28 6.33
N GLU A 33 -1.07 -8.89 7.02
CA GLU A 33 -1.16 -8.40 8.40
C GLU A 33 -1.06 -6.87 8.43
N PRO A 34 -2.17 -6.12 8.63
CA PRO A 34 -2.17 -4.66 8.54
C PRO A 34 -1.21 -3.98 9.52
N SER A 35 -0.89 -4.58 10.66
CA SER A 35 0.10 -4.06 11.62
C SER A 35 1.52 -3.97 11.09
N GLN A 36 1.86 -4.73 10.03
CA GLN A 36 3.18 -4.65 9.39
C GLN A 36 3.30 -3.42 8.49
N PHE A 37 2.19 -2.74 8.19
CA PHE A 37 2.15 -1.61 7.28
C PHE A 37 2.19 -0.30 8.05
N VAL A 38 3.08 0.60 7.61
CA VAL A 38 3.12 1.99 8.06
C VAL A 38 2.90 2.87 6.84
N ILE A 39 1.86 3.70 6.86
CA ILE A 39 1.61 4.69 5.80
C ILE A 39 2.05 6.05 6.33
N SER A 40 3.09 6.59 5.73
CA SER A 40 3.59 7.93 6.00
C SER A 40 3.16 8.89 4.89
N LYS A 41 2.66 10.06 5.27
CA LYS A 41 2.30 11.15 4.37
C LYS A 41 3.25 12.32 4.57
N ASP A 42 3.95 12.69 3.51
CA ASP A 42 4.81 13.88 3.46
C ASP A 42 4.35 14.82 2.34
N ARG A 43 4.79 16.08 2.37
CA ARG A 43 4.48 17.03 1.30
C ARG A 43 5.50 16.83 0.20
N ALA A 44 5.03 16.66 -1.03
CA ALA A 44 5.93 16.43 -2.15
C ALA A 44 6.96 17.57 -2.26
N SER A 45 8.23 17.25 -2.02
CA SER A 45 9.34 18.22 -2.01
C SER A 45 9.73 18.64 -3.42
N ALA A 46 9.59 17.73 -4.38
CA ALA A 46 9.85 18.00 -5.78
C ALA A 46 8.57 18.52 -6.44
N ALA A 47 8.60 19.79 -6.85
CA ALA A 47 7.79 20.24 -7.96
C ALA A 47 8.20 19.41 -9.18
N VAL A 48 7.54 18.26 -9.39
CA VAL A 48 7.58 17.59 -10.68
C VAL A 48 7.03 18.63 -11.65
N PRO A 49 7.82 19.16 -12.61
CA PRO A 49 7.47 20.38 -13.33
C PRO A 49 6.17 20.28 -14.16
N LEU A 50 5.62 19.07 -14.29
CA LEU A 50 4.37 18.77 -15.01
C LEU A 50 3.14 18.61 -14.10
N ILE A 51 3.34 18.42 -12.80
CA ILE A 51 2.31 17.97 -11.86
C ILE A 51 2.24 19.03 -10.74
N GLY A 52 1.15 19.81 -10.71
CA GLY A 52 1.04 21.09 -10.01
C GLY A 52 1.33 21.12 -8.49
N PRO A 53 1.19 22.27 -7.82
CA PRO A 53 1.81 22.54 -6.51
C PRO A 53 1.17 21.87 -5.26
N PHE A 54 0.33 20.84 -5.41
CA PHE A 54 -0.51 20.30 -4.32
C PHE A 54 -0.51 18.76 -4.23
N PHE A 55 0.65 18.12 -4.35
CA PHE A 55 0.77 16.66 -4.21
C PHE A 55 1.41 16.29 -2.88
N TYR A 56 1.12 15.07 -2.45
CA TYR A 56 1.67 14.46 -1.25
C TYR A 56 2.43 13.20 -1.63
N ASP A 57 3.56 12.99 -0.97
CA ASP A 57 4.32 11.76 -1.07
C ASP A 57 3.79 10.79 0.00
N TYR A 58 3.16 9.71 -0.45
CA TYR A 58 2.70 8.63 0.40
C TYR A 58 3.73 7.53 0.39
N THR A 59 4.43 7.35 1.51
CA THR A 59 5.41 6.28 1.69
C THR A 59 4.79 5.16 2.50
N VAL A 60 4.70 3.97 1.93
CA VAL A 60 4.22 2.78 2.62
C VAL A 60 5.41 1.91 2.97
N PHE A 61 5.60 1.65 4.26
CA PHE A 61 6.62 0.74 4.80
C PHE A 61 5.97 -0.59 5.14
N VAL A 62 6.64 -1.68 4.81
CA VAL A 62 6.23 -3.06 5.09
C VAL A 62 7.45 -3.84 5.55
N GLY A 63 7.58 -4.08 6.86
CA GLY A 63 8.81 -4.67 7.40
C GLY A 63 10.03 -3.79 7.12
N ASP A 64 11.05 -4.34 6.44
CA ASP A 64 12.29 -3.65 6.07
C ASP A 64 12.19 -2.83 4.78
N ASP A 65 11.08 -2.93 4.06
CA ASP A 65 10.93 -2.34 2.73
C ASP A 65 9.95 -1.18 2.72
N LYS A 66 10.08 -0.33 1.70
CA LYS A 66 9.22 0.82 1.51
C LYS A 66 9.09 1.20 0.04
N PHE A 67 7.95 1.78 -0.29
CA PHE A 67 7.75 2.46 -1.56
C PHE A 67 7.12 3.83 -1.33
N THR A 68 7.36 4.75 -2.25
CA THR A 68 6.76 6.09 -2.22
C THR A 68 5.97 6.31 -3.50
N VAL A 69 4.76 6.84 -3.38
CA VAL A 69 3.91 7.25 -4.49
C VAL A 69 3.45 8.68 -4.28
N THR A 70 3.52 9.49 -5.34
CA THR A 70 3.12 10.89 -5.29
C THR A 70 1.69 11.01 -5.81
N GLU A 71 0.76 11.37 -4.92
CA GLU A 71 -0.67 11.46 -5.25
C GLU A 71 -1.25 12.82 -4.86
N PRO A 72 -2.28 13.32 -5.55
CA PRO A 72 -2.84 14.64 -5.29
C PRO A 72 -3.64 14.71 -3.99
N ASN A 73 -4.16 13.57 -3.49
CA ASN A 73 -4.95 13.52 -2.26
C ASN A 73 -5.05 12.10 -1.69
N ASP A 74 -5.52 12.02 -0.44
CA ASP A 74 -5.58 10.77 0.32
C ASP A 74 -6.53 9.74 -0.31
N SER A 75 -7.61 10.19 -0.96
CA SER A 75 -8.60 9.30 -1.56
C SER A 75 -8.05 8.60 -2.80
N VAL A 76 -7.30 9.31 -3.66
CA VAL A 76 -6.65 8.70 -4.83
C VAL A 76 -5.59 7.70 -4.41
N PHE A 77 -4.75 8.07 -3.43
CA PHE A 77 -3.77 7.15 -2.86
C PHE A 77 -4.44 5.90 -2.28
N LEU A 78 -5.54 6.05 -1.53
CA LEU A 78 -6.22 4.91 -0.93
C LEU A 78 -6.82 3.97 -1.98
N GLU A 79 -7.47 4.50 -3.02
CA GLU A 79 -8.00 3.68 -4.11
C GLU A 79 -6.88 2.94 -4.84
N TYR A 80 -5.76 3.61 -5.12
CA TYR A 80 -4.58 2.99 -5.70
C TYR A 80 -4.05 1.86 -4.82
N PHE A 81 -3.91 2.10 -3.52
CA PHE A 81 -3.40 1.12 -2.57
C PHE A 81 -4.37 -0.06 -2.38
N PHE A 82 -5.68 0.21 -2.30
CA PHE A 82 -6.73 -0.79 -2.18
C PHE A 82 -6.77 -1.72 -3.39
N ARG A 83 -6.79 -1.15 -4.60
CA ARG A 83 -6.69 -1.89 -5.86
C ARG A 83 -5.45 -2.77 -5.89
N ARG A 84 -4.30 -2.24 -5.48
CA ARG A 84 -3.05 -3.00 -5.40
C ARG A 84 -3.10 -4.18 -4.43
N CYS A 85 -3.71 -4.01 -3.27
CA CYS A 85 -3.82 -5.06 -2.27
C CYS A 85 -4.80 -6.17 -2.67
N ILE A 86 -5.78 -5.88 -3.54
CA ILE A 86 -6.93 -6.76 -3.81
C ILE A 86 -6.95 -7.30 -5.24
N GLU A 87 -6.72 -6.48 -6.28
CA GLU A 87 -6.82 -6.90 -7.69
C GLU A 87 -5.73 -7.92 -8.11
N GLN A 88 -4.67 -8.12 -7.33
CA GLN A 88 -3.63 -9.12 -7.62
C GLN A 88 -3.88 -10.49 -6.99
N ASP A 89 -4.98 -10.68 -6.24
CA ASP A 89 -5.44 -12.00 -5.80
C ASP A 89 -6.04 -12.81 -6.97
N ASP A 90 -6.54 -12.13 -8.01
CA ASP A 90 -7.22 -12.74 -9.18
C ASP A 90 -6.24 -13.28 -10.25
N LEU A 91 -4.93 -13.09 -10.10
CA LEU A 91 -3.92 -13.74 -10.93
C LEU A 91 -3.73 -15.20 -10.47
N ALA A 92 -4.66 -16.03 -10.96
CA ALA A 92 -4.68 -17.49 -11.11
C ALA A 92 -3.72 -18.30 -10.20
N PRO A 93 -4.26 -19.13 -9.27
CA PRO A 93 -3.47 -20.10 -8.49
C PRO A 93 -2.89 -21.28 -9.30
N ASP A 94 -2.95 -21.26 -10.63
CA ASP A 94 -2.59 -22.39 -11.52
C ASP A 94 -1.08 -22.52 -11.80
N GLU A 95 -0.24 -21.65 -11.23
CA GLU A 95 1.23 -21.66 -11.41
C GLU A 95 2.01 -21.82 -10.08
N LEU A 96 1.33 -22.16 -8.97
CA LEU A 96 1.98 -22.35 -7.67
C LEU A 96 2.18 -23.84 -7.37
N SER A 97 3.44 -24.24 -7.23
CA SER A 97 3.81 -25.59 -6.83
C SER A 97 3.24 -25.93 -5.44
N PRO A 98 2.86 -27.19 -5.16
CA PRO A 98 2.26 -27.61 -3.90
C PRO A 98 3.14 -27.40 -2.65
N ASP A 99 4.41 -26.99 -2.82
CA ASP A 99 5.32 -26.63 -1.74
C ASP A 99 5.05 -25.21 -1.19
N ASP A 100 4.61 -24.26 -2.04
CA ASP A 100 4.22 -22.89 -1.66
C ASP A 100 2.96 -22.87 -0.77
N LEU A 101 2.07 -23.85 -0.93
CA LEU A 101 0.84 -23.99 -0.14
C LEU A 101 1.09 -24.37 1.32
N ARG A 102 2.22 -25.03 1.63
CA ARG A 102 2.62 -25.36 3.01
C ARG A 102 3.29 -24.20 3.74
N GLN A 103 3.83 -23.23 3.00
CA GLN A 103 4.49 -22.05 3.52
C GLN A 103 3.50 -20.87 3.54
N ARG A 104 2.44 -20.95 4.34
CA ARG A 104 1.33 -19.97 4.36
C ARG A 104 1.69 -18.55 4.86
N ARG A 105 2.95 -18.09 4.81
CA ARG A 105 3.38 -16.77 5.34
C ARG A 105 4.49 -15.96 4.62
N PRO A 106 5.11 -16.31 3.47
CA PRO A 106 6.00 -15.37 2.77
C PRO A 106 5.61 -15.01 1.33
N GLY A 107 4.38 -15.31 0.86
CA GLY A 107 4.02 -15.13 -0.56
C GLY A 107 3.53 -13.73 -0.98
N LEU A 108 2.68 -13.07 -0.18
CA LEU A 108 2.03 -11.81 -0.59
C LEU A 108 2.91 -10.57 -0.40
N ILE A 109 3.69 -10.52 0.69
CA ILE A 109 4.68 -9.46 0.92
C ILE A 109 5.72 -9.51 -0.21
N SER A 110 6.24 -10.70 -0.55
CA SER A 110 7.17 -10.91 -1.66
C SER A 110 6.60 -10.47 -3.04
N ARG A 111 5.28 -10.54 -3.25
CA ARG A 111 4.63 -10.07 -4.49
C ARG A 111 4.54 -8.54 -4.56
N ILE A 112 4.17 -7.89 -3.46
CA ILE A 112 4.24 -6.43 -3.34
C ILE A 112 5.69 -5.99 -3.58
N PHE A 113 6.67 -6.76 -3.08
CA PHE A 113 8.09 -6.43 -3.21
C PHE A 113 8.66 -6.62 -4.61
N ARG A 114 8.21 -7.65 -5.35
CA ARG A 114 8.62 -7.87 -6.75
C ARG A 114 8.31 -6.67 -7.65
N TRP A 115 7.31 -5.87 -7.28
CA TRP A 115 7.00 -4.61 -7.97
C TRP A 115 7.93 -3.45 -7.60
N MET A 116 8.45 -3.36 -6.36
CA MET A 116 9.36 -2.25 -5.97
C MET A 116 10.64 -2.23 -6.81
N ALA A 117 10.99 -3.36 -7.43
CA ALA A 117 12.12 -3.47 -8.34
C ALA A 117 11.83 -2.98 -9.77
N GLN A 118 10.59 -2.58 -10.09
CA GLN A 118 10.23 -2.05 -11.41
C GLN A 118 10.16 -0.51 -11.35
N PRO A 119 11.11 0.21 -11.96
CA PRO A 119 11.04 1.66 -12.06
C PRO A 119 9.85 2.07 -12.94
N ILE A 120 9.08 3.04 -12.47
CA ILE A 120 8.11 3.83 -13.27
C ILE A 120 8.84 4.94 -14.04
#